data_AF-A0A2V8B9L6-F1
#
_entry.id   AF-A0A2V8B9L6-F1
#
_cell.length_a   1.000
_cell.length_b   1.000
_cell.length_c   1.000
_cell.angle_alpha   90.00
_cell.angle_beta   90.00
_cell.angle_gamma   90.00
#
_symmetry.space_group_name_H-M   'P 1'
#
loop_
_entity.id
_entity.type
_entity.pdbx_description
1 polymer ?
#
loop_
_entity_poly.entity_id
_entity_poly.type
_entity_poly.pdbx_seq_one_letter_code
_entity_poly.pdbx_strand_id
1 'polypeptide(L)'
;MNAPDNGTYKTIEFSASKRQSHNWSASGGFGYTWQHDVPETPNVGHGYPGTPNGPIDQDYTTYNFKATGMYNFPYGILASLSYRFQIGVNYARTLSPTAPAPCNCTFSASRQGDPTNTTVYVTAYNDFRQDNISVLDLRLEKTVNLRATKLRLFGDIYNITNQYAAETINKGTGLSAGVSTFQTPTNILGPRTGRVGFRFIW
;
A
#
# COMPACT_ATOMS: atom_id res chain seq x y z
N MET A 1 -5.99 -1.63 -29.54
CA MET A 1 -7.10 -0.67 -29.77
C MET A 1 -6.81 0.55 -28.91
N ASN A 2 -6.75 1.76 -29.47
CA ASN A 2 -6.61 2.99 -28.69
C ASN A 2 -8.03 3.41 -28.25
N ALA A 3 -8.54 2.81 -27.19
CA ALA A 3 -9.72 3.34 -26.53
C ALA A 3 -9.29 4.58 -25.74
N PRO A 4 -9.98 5.73 -25.86
CA PRO A 4 -9.78 6.86 -24.95
C PRO A 4 -9.99 6.38 -23.52
N ASP A 5 -8.98 6.54 -22.69
CA ASP A 5 -9.10 6.41 -21.24
C ASP A 5 -9.56 7.77 -20.70
N ASN A 6 -10.76 7.80 -20.12
CA ASN A 6 -11.41 9.00 -19.58
C ASN A 6 -11.46 8.97 -18.05
N GLY A 7 -10.47 8.34 -17.40
CA GLY A 7 -10.36 8.31 -15.96
C GLY A 7 -10.41 9.72 -15.32
N THR A 8 -11.29 9.90 -14.33
CA THR A 8 -11.40 11.17 -13.59
C THR A 8 -10.94 11.02 -12.15
N TYR A 9 -10.15 11.99 -11.70
CA TYR A 9 -9.49 11.98 -10.40
C TYR A 9 -9.75 13.30 -9.69
N LYS A 10 -10.30 13.23 -8.48
CA LYS A 10 -10.51 14.39 -7.61
C LYS A 10 -9.76 14.14 -6.32
N THR A 11 -8.80 15.00 -5.98
CA THR A 11 -8.00 14.85 -4.75
C THR A 11 -8.14 16.07 -3.88
N ILE A 12 -8.32 15.84 -2.58
CA ILE A 12 -8.08 16.84 -1.54
C ILE A 12 -6.81 16.45 -0.77
N GLU A 13 -5.92 17.42 -0.58
CA GLU A 13 -4.67 17.20 0.14
C GLU A 13 -4.50 18.27 1.21
N PHE A 14 -4.09 17.82 2.40
CA PHE A 14 -3.72 18.70 3.49
C PHE A 14 -2.30 18.35 3.89
N SER A 15 -1.43 19.36 3.95
CA SER A 15 -0.09 19.19 4.47
C SER A 15 0.23 20.28 5.47
N ALA A 16 0.95 19.89 6.52
CA ALA A 16 1.41 20.81 7.55
C ALA A 16 2.87 20.47 7.87
N SER A 17 3.67 21.51 8.04
CA SER A 17 5.06 21.35 8.46
C SER A 17 5.40 22.41 9.49
N LYS A 18 6.08 21.97 10.54
CA LYS A 18 6.71 22.83 11.53
C LYS A 18 8.21 22.61 11.47
N ARG A 19 8.94 23.69 11.18
CA ARG A 19 10.40 23.70 11.26
C ARG A 19 10.88 23.50 12.70
N GLN A 20 12.12 23.05 12.83
CA GLN A 20 12.76 22.86 14.12
C GLN A 20 12.71 24.16 14.94
N SER A 21 12.02 24.12 16.07
CA SER A 21 11.89 25.24 16.99
C SER A 21 11.44 24.71 18.36
N HIS A 22 11.95 25.29 19.44
CA HIS A 22 11.70 24.82 20.81
C HIS A 22 11.97 23.31 20.96
N ASN A 23 13.06 22.84 20.39
CA ASN A 23 13.53 21.44 20.41
C ASN A 23 12.71 20.42 19.61
N TRP A 24 11.68 20.81 18.86
CA TRP A 24 10.92 19.85 18.05
C TRP A 24 10.61 20.33 16.64
N SER A 25 10.39 19.38 15.74
CA SER A 25 9.85 19.60 14.39
C SER A 25 8.88 18.48 14.07
N ALA A 26 7.91 18.77 13.22
CA ALA A 26 6.99 17.77 12.73
C ALA A 26 6.55 18.11 11.31
N SER A 27 6.18 17.09 10.55
CA SER A 27 5.53 17.24 9.27
C SER A 27 4.45 16.17 9.14
N GLY A 28 3.37 16.49 8.45
CA GLY A 28 2.30 15.56 8.18
C GLY A 28 1.59 15.91 6.89
N GLY A 29 1.02 14.87 6.27
CA GLY A 29 0.23 14.97 5.06
C GLY A 29 -0.92 13.99 5.10
N PHE A 30 -2.07 14.43 4.62
CA PHE A 30 -3.24 13.62 4.35
C PHE A 30 -3.64 13.84 2.89
N GLY A 31 -3.94 12.76 2.18
CA GLY A 31 -4.52 12.82 0.84
C GLY A 31 -5.75 11.94 0.78
N TYR A 32 -6.81 12.43 0.15
CA TYR A 32 -7.99 11.65 -0.19
C TYR A 32 -8.32 11.88 -1.66
N THR A 33 -8.39 10.80 -2.42
CA THR A 33 -8.67 10.81 -3.85
C THR A 33 -9.93 9.99 -4.14
N TRP A 34 -10.89 10.62 -4.81
CA TRP A 34 -11.97 9.95 -5.54
C TRP A 34 -11.49 9.64 -6.95
N GLN A 35 -11.67 8.39 -7.38
CA GLN A 35 -11.21 7.87 -8.66
C GLN A 35 -12.41 7.24 -9.38
N HIS A 36 -12.64 7.65 -10.60
CA HIS A 36 -13.56 7.02 -11.53
C HIS A 36 -12.75 6.60 -12.74
N ASP A 37 -12.25 5.36 -12.71
CA ASP A 37 -11.31 4.85 -13.71
C ASP A 37 -11.42 3.33 -13.83
N VAL A 38 -10.87 2.80 -14.91
CA VAL A 38 -10.65 1.37 -15.12
C VAL A 38 -9.56 0.85 -14.19
N PRO A 39 -9.85 -0.11 -13.29
CA PRO A 39 -8.90 -0.47 -12.26
C PRO A 39 -7.60 -1.10 -12.77
N GLU A 40 -6.50 -0.80 -12.08
CA GLU A 40 -5.14 -1.25 -12.43
C GLU A 40 -5.00 -2.78 -12.49
N THR A 41 -4.24 -3.25 -13.49
CA THR A 41 -3.75 -4.63 -13.57
C THR A 41 -2.31 -4.68 -13.09
N PRO A 42 -1.92 -5.62 -12.20
CA PRO A 42 -0.52 -5.83 -11.89
C PRO A 42 0.29 -6.03 -13.18
N ASN A 43 1.35 -5.24 -13.36
CA ASN A 43 2.29 -5.24 -14.50
C ASN A 43 1.83 -4.62 -15.83
N VAL A 44 0.64 -4.00 -15.90
CA VAL A 44 0.15 -3.37 -17.16
C VAL A 44 -0.20 -1.88 -16.98
N GLY A 45 -0.18 -1.36 -15.75
CA GLY A 45 -0.59 0.01 -15.44
C GLY A 45 -2.12 0.18 -15.45
N HIS A 46 -2.58 1.44 -15.41
CA HIS A 46 -4.00 1.77 -15.58
C HIS A 46 -4.51 1.14 -16.87
N GLY A 47 -5.52 0.28 -16.75
CA GLY A 47 -5.85 -0.70 -17.78
C GLY A 47 -6.94 -0.18 -18.70
N TYR A 48 -6.66 0.03 -19.99
CA TYR A 48 -7.65 0.47 -20.95
C TYR A 48 -8.92 -0.42 -20.98
N PRO A 49 -10.10 0.13 -21.35
CA PRO A 49 -11.30 -0.68 -21.56
C PRO A 49 -11.03 -1.79 -22.58
N GLY A 50 -11.20 -3.05 -22.18
CA GLY A 50 -10.79 -4.19 -23.00
C GLY A 50 -11.80 -4.68 -24.01
N THR A 51 -13.06 -4.25 -23.90
CA THR A 51 -14.06 -4.38 -24.96
C THR A 51 -14.98 -3.16 -24.93
N PRO A 52 -15.66 -2.81 -26.02
CA PRO A 52 -16.68 -1.76 -26.03
C PRO A 52 -17.82 -1.99 -25.02
N ASN A 53 -17.99 -3.22 -24.53
CA ASN A 53 -19.03 -3.65 -23.60
C ASN A 53 -18.47 -4.06 -22.21
N GLY A 54 -17.17 -3.86 -21.95
CA GLY A 54 -16.54 -4.20 -20.68
C GLY A 54 -16.92 -3.19 -19.58
N PRO A 55 -16.73 -3.50 -18.28
CA PRO A 55 -17.01 -2.53 -17.21
C PRO A 55 -16.22 -1.25 -17.49
N ILE A 56 -16.94 -0.17 -17.80
CA ILE A 56 -16.39 0.93 -18.59
C ILE A 56 -15.56 1.89 -17.74
N ASP A 57 -15.81 1.95 -16.42
CA ASP A 57 -15.03 2.65 -15.38
C ASP A 57 -15.55 2.18 -14.01
N GLN A 58 -14.78 2.31 -12.93
CA GLN A 58 -15.19 1.97 -11.56
C GLN A 58 -14.94 3.12 -10.60
N ASP A 59 -15.88 3.34 -9.68
CA ASP A 59 -15.71 4.28 -8.57
C ASP A 59 -14.95 3.60 -7.42
N TYR A 60 -13.80 4.16 -7.08
CA TYR A 60 -13.04 3.77 -5.90
C TYR A 60 -12.36 4.98 -5.26
N THR A 61 -11.89 4.76 -4.03
CA THR A 61 -11.29 5.83 -3.24
C THR A 61 -9.94 5.37 -2.76
N THR A 62 -8.99 6.29 -2.62
CA THR A 62 -7.73 6.03 -1.94
C THR A 62 -7.47 7.15 -0.97
N TYR A 63 -7.02 6.83 0.23
CA TYR A 63 -6.56 7.84 1.17
C TYR A 63 -5.42 7.32 2.02
N ASN A 64 -4.52 8.24 2.32
CA ASN A 64 -3.31 7.94 3.06
C ASN A 64 -2.99 9.10 3.99
N PHE A 65 -2.32 8.77 5.08
CA PHE A 65 -1.83 9.74 6.04
C PHE A 65 -0.41 9.38 6.40
N LYS A 66 0.48 10.37 6.38
CA LYS A 66 1.87 10.21 6.80
C LYS A 66 2.20 11.34 7.74
N ALA A 67 2.77 11.02 8.88
CA ALA A 67 3.24 12.01 9.83
C ALA A 67 4.61 11.60 10.36
N THR A 68 5.48 12.57 10.53
CA THR A 68 6.78 12.39 11.16
C THR A 68 7.02 13.52 12.15
N GLY A 69 7.67 13.21 13.26
CA GLY A 69 7.98 14.19 14.29
C GLY A 69 9.26 13.82 14.99
N MET A 70 10.04 14.82 15.40
CA MET A 70 11.20 14.61 16.24
C MET A 70 11.25 15.61 17.38
N TYR A 71 11.80 15.17 18.51
CA TYR A 71 12.00 15.96 19.71
C TYR A 71 13.41 15.74 20.26
N ASN A 72 14.12 16.84 20.48
CA ASN A 72 15.44 16.88 21.12
C ASN A 72 15.27 17.06 22.63
N PHE A 73 15.46 15.98 23.36
CA PHE A 73 15.49 16.01 24.82
C PHE A 73 16.84 16.57 25.34
N PRO A 74 16.87 17.02 26.60
CA PRO A 74 18.13 17.33 27.28
C PRO A 74 19.12 16.15 27.24
N TYR A 75 20.40 16.45 27.48
CA TYR A 75 21.48 15.45 27.50
C TYR A 75 21.74 14.75 26.16
N GLY A 76 21.44 15.40 25.03
CA GLY A 76 21.77 14.89 23.70
C GLY A 76 20.97 13.67 23.28
N ILE A 77 19.72 13.54 23.76
CA ILE A 77 18.80 12.49 23.37
C ILE A 77 17.86 13.04 22.28
N LEU A 78 17.67 12.31 21.19
CA LEU A 78 16.71 12.64 20.13
C LEU A 78 15.73 11.49 20.00
N ALA A 79 14.43 11.78 20.06
CA ALA A 79 13.40 10.83 19.65
C ALA A 79 12.79 11.28 18.33
N SER A 80 12.57 10.33 17.42
CA SER A 80 11.85 10.55 16.17
C SER A 80 10.77 9.49 16.03
N LEU A 81 9.58 9.92 15.65
CA LEU A 81 8.42 9.07 15.39
C LEU A 81 8.04 9.22 13.91
N SER A 82 7.69 8.11 13.28
CA SER A 82 7.05 8.09 11.97
C SER A 82 5.80 7.24 12.01
N TYR A 83 4.70 7.82 11.53
CA TYR A 83 3.43 7.13 11.37
C TYR A 83 3.03 7.15 9.90
N ARG A 84 2.63 5.98 9.39
CA ARG A 84 2.12 5.81 8.05
C ARG A 84 0.81 5.04 8.12
N PHE A 85 -0.25 5.65 7.65
CA PHE A 85 -1.53 5.01 7.37
C PHE A 85 -1.78 5.00 5.87
N GLN A 86 -2.23 3.88 5.34
CA GLN A 86 -2.67 3.70 3.97
C GLN A 86 -3.90 2.82 3.98
N ILE A 87 -5.00 3.28 3.39
CA ILE A 87 -6.18 2.43 3.23
C ILE A 87 -5.87 1.28 2.26
N GLY A 88 -6.45 0.10 2.51
CA GLY A 88 -6.37 -1.01 1.57
C GLY A 88 -6.97 -0.66 0.22
N VAL A 89 -6.48 -1.33 -0.82
CA VAL A 89 -6.96 -1.14 -2.20
C VAL A 89 -8.25 -1.93 -2.40
N ASN A 90 -9.21 -1.34 -3.10
CA ASN A 90 -10.43 -2.02 -3.53
C ASN A 90 -10.13 -3.14 -4.52
N TYR A 91 -10.95 -4.19 -4.53
CA TYR A 91 -10.83 -5.24 -5.53
C TYR A 91 -12.15 -5.99 -5.73
N ALA A 92 -12.35 -6.46 -6.96
CA ALA A 92 -13.32 -7.50 -7.27
C ALA A 92 -12.69 -8.89 -7.13
N ARG A 93 -13.51 -9.86 -6.74
CA ARG A 93 -13.19 -11.27 -6.90
C ARG A 93 -13.15 -11.62 -8.37
N THR A 94 -12.14 -12.40 -8.77
CA THR A 94 -11.98 -12.86 -10.16
C THR A 94 -12.22 -14.35 -10.30
N LEU A 95 -12.55 -14.81 -11.50
CA LEU A 95 -12.65 -16.21 -11.87
C LEU A 95 -12.02 -16.39 -13.25
N SER A 96 -11.35 -17.51 -13.50
CA SER A 96 -10.90 -17.89 -14.84
C SER A 96 -11.75 -19.06 -15.35
N PRO A 97 -12.75 -18.81 -16.21
CA PRO A 97 -13.50 -19.88 -16.85
C PRO A 97 -12.58 -20.72 -17.73
N THR A 98 -12.62 -22.03 -17.56
CA THR A 98 -11.92 -22.98 -18.44
C THR A 98 -12.94 -23.79 -19.21
N ALA A 99 -12.80 -23.83 -20.54
CA ALA A 99 -13.64 -24.66 -21.39
C ALA A 99 -13.23 -26.14 -21.26
N PRO A 100 -14.17 -27.11 -21.37
CA PRO A 100 -13.82 -28.53 -21.38
C PRO A 100 -12.83 -28.87 -22.50
N ALA A 101 -11.82 -29.70 -22.22
CA ALA A 101 -10.82 -30.14 -23.19
C ALA A 101 -11.37 -30.56 -24.58
N PRO A 102 -12.50 -31.28 -24.72
CA PRO A 102 -12.98 -31.72 -26.04
C PRO A 102 -13.52 -30.60 -26.94
N CYS A 103 -13.87 -29.42 -26.42
CA CYS A 103 -14.41 -28.36 -27.27
C CYS A 103 -13.33 -27.47 -27.92
N ASN A 104 -12.07 -27.56 -27.46
CA ASN A 104 -10.95 -26.71 -27.88
C ASN A 104 -11.31 -25.20 -27.96
N CYS A 105 -12.27 -24.76 -27.15
CA CYS A 105 -12.70 -23.37 -27.14
C CYS A 105 -11.74 -22.53 -26.29
N THR A 106 -11.31 -21.39 -26.83
CA THR A 106 -10.59 -20.38 -26.07
C THR A 106 -11.60 -19.40 -25.48
N PHE A 107 -11.55 -19.20 -24.16
CA PHE A 107 -12.30 -18.14 -23.50
C PHE A 107 -11.41 -16.91 -23.37
N SER A 108 -11.90 -15.76 -23.82
CA SER A 108 -11.30 -14.46 -23.54
C SER A 108 -12.33 -13.60 -22.85
N ALA A 109 -11.97 -13.10 -21.67
CA ALA A 109 -12.71 -12.04 -21.01
C ALA A 109 -12.42 -10.67 -21.64
N SER A 110 -11.32 -10.57 -22.41
CA SER A 110 -10.78 -9.33 -22.95
C SER A 110 -10.84 -8.19 -21.92
N ARG A 111 -10.46 -8.51 -20.68
CA ARG A 111 -10.50 -7.60 -19.54
C ARG A 111 -9.24 -6.74 -19.56
N GLN A 112 -9.40 -5.43 -19.32
CA GLN A 112 -8.30 -4.44 -19.24
C GLN A 112 -7.44 -4.35 -20.52
N GLY A 113 -8.05 -4.38 -21.71
CA GLY A 113 -7.36 -4.19 -22.98
C GLY A 113 -6.72 -5.43 -23.58
N ASP A 114 -6.63 -6.53 -22.82
CA ASP A 114 -5.86 -7.71 -23.20
C ASP A 114 -6.77 -8.83 -23.74
N PRO A 115 -6.76 -9.12 -25.05
CA PRO A 115 -7.58 -10.16 -25.66
C PRO A 115 -7.18 -11.58 -25.23
N THR A 116 -6.06 -11.75 -24.53
CA THR A 116 -5.62 -13.03 -23.95
C THR A 116 -6.02 -13.19 -22.48
N ASN A 117 -6.55 -12.13 -21.85
CA ASN A 117 -6.99 -12.19 -20.47
C ASN A 117 -8.24 -13.09 -20.34
N THR A 118 -8.12 -14.15 -19.56
CA THR A 118 -9.18 -15.14 -19.34
C THR A 118 -9.93 -14.93 -18.02
N THR A 119 -9.66 -13.85 -17.29
CA THR A 119 -10.25 -13.59 -15.97
C THR A 119 -11.48 -12.69 -16.07
N VAL A 120 -12.58 -13.10 -15.46
CA VAL A 120 -13.80 -12.28 -15.30
C VAL A 120 -13.95 -11.82 -13.85
N TYR A 121 -14.57 -10.66 -13.65
CA TYR A 121 -15.05 -10.26 -12.33
C TYR A 121 -16.33 -11.00 -12.00
N VAL A 122 -16.42 -11.55 -10.79
CA VAL A 122 -17.63 -12.23 -10.27
C VAL A 122 -18.33 -11.44 -9.18
N THR A 123 -17.74 -10.33 -8.74
CA THR A 123 -18.33 -9.34 -7.82
C THR A 123 -18.04 -7.94 -8.34
N ALA A 124 -18.70 -6.92 -7.80
CA ALA A 124 -18.35 -5.54 -8.15
C ALA A 124 -16.95 -5.19 -7.62
N TYR A 125 -16.26 -4.24 -8.27
CA TYR A 125 -14.87 -3.88 -7.92
C TYR A 125 -14.74 -3.27 -6.51
N ASN A 126 -15.81 -2.65 -6.02
CA ASN A 126 -15.84 -2.01 -4.71
C ASN A 126 -16.48 -2.88 -3.61
N ASP A 127 -16.85 -4.14 -3.92
CA ASP A 127 -17.46 -5.05 -2.92
C ASP A 127 -16.46 -5.48 -1.85
N PHE A 128 -15.16 -5.48 -2.17
CA PHE A 128 -14.11 -5.82 -1.22
C PHE A 128 -13.02 -4.76 -1.17
N ARG A 129 -12.32 -4.78 -0.03
CA ARG A 129 -11.19 -3.93 0.24
C ARG A 129 -10.13 -4.72 1.01
N GLN A 130 -8.86 -4.51 0.66
CA GLN A 130 -7.75 -5.10 1.39
C GLN A 130 -7.63 -4.47 2.79
N ASP A 131 -6.79 -5.07 3.63
CA ASP A 131 -6.52 -4.53 4.96
C ASP A 131 -5.90 -3.13 4.87
N ASN A 132 -6.23 -2.30 5.84
CA ASN A 132 -5.57 -1.01 6.01
C ASN A 132 -4.21 -1.22 6.65
N ILE A 133 -3.19 -0.49 6.20
CA ILE A 133 -1.83 -0.56 6.73
C ILE A 133 -1.58 0.67 7.58
N SER A 134 -1.34 0.49 8.88
CA SER A 134 -1.03 1.52 9.88
C SER A 134 0.23 1.15 10.69
N VAL A 135 1.34 1.80 10.33
CA VAL A 135 2.66 1.52 10.90
C VAL A 135 3.13 2.71 11.72
N LEU A 136 3.50 2.45 12.97
CA LEU A 136 4.15 3.40 13.85
C LEU A 136 5.58 2.92 14.14
N ASP A 137 6.55 3.76 13.83
CA ASP A 137 7.97 3.52 14.09
C ASP A 137 8.54 4.59 15.03
N LEU A 138 9.54 4.19 15.81
CA LEU A 138 10.25 5.03 16.77
C LEU A 138 11.74 4.86 16.57
N ARG A 139 12.45 5.97 16.58
CA ARG A 139 13.90 6.04 16.64
C ARG A 139 14.31 6.84 17.87
N LEU A 140 15.24 6.28 18.63
CA LEU A 140 15.88 6.93 19.76
C LEU A 140 17.38 7.03 19.48
N GLU A 141 17.94 8.23 19.61
CA GLU A 141 19.36 8.48 19.52
C GLU A 141 19.89 9.07 20.83
N LYS A 142 21.12 8.69 21.19
CA LYS A 142 21.91 9.29 22.27
C LYS A 142 23.26 9.70 21.73
N THR A 143 23.59 10.98 21.87
CA THR A 143 24.94 11.49 21.58
C THR A 143 25.74 11.58 22.87
N VAL A 144 26.90 10.90 22.90
CA VAL A 144 27.88 10.94 23.97
C VAL A 144 29.11 11.70 23.46
N ASN A 145 29.50 12.75 24.17
CA ASN A 145 30.70 13.49 23.85
C ASN A 145 31.91 12.75 24.45
N LEU A 146 32.80 12.26 23.58
CA LEU A 146 34.14 11.82 23.94
C LEU A 146 35.10 12.99 23.62
N ARG A 147 36.27 13.07 24.30
CA ARG A 147 37.14 14.27 24.26
C ARG A 147 37.34 14.85 22.85
N ALA A 148 37.74 14.03 21.89
CA ALA A 148 38.02 14.45 20.52
C ALA A 148 37.01 13.89 19.49
N THR A 149 35.94 13.23 19.93
CA THR A 149 34.97 12.58 19.02
C THR A 149 33.60 12.46 19.67
N LYS A 150 32.51 12.38 18.92
CA LYS A 150 31.18 12.10 19.46
C LYS A 150 30.78 10.69 19.05
N LEU A 151 30.31 9.91 20.02
CA LEU A 151 29.69 8.62 19.80
C LEU A 151 28.17 8.81 19.80
N ARG A 152 27.52 8.47 18.69
CA ARG A 152 26.06 8.44 18.59
C ARG A 152 25.59 7.00 18.63
N LEU A 153 24.84 6.66 19.67
CA LEU A 153 24.12 5.40 19.77
C LEU A 153 22.70 5.62 19.25
N PHE A 154 22.15 4.69 18.50
CA PHE A 154 20.77 4.76 18.05
C PHE A 154 20.08 3.40 18.09
N GLY A 155 18.78 3.43 18.36
CA GLY A 155 17.88 2.29 18.28
C GLY A 155 16.64 2.68 17.50
N ASP A 156 16.24 1.83 16.56
CA ASP A 156 14.99 1.94 15.82
C ASP A 156 14.08 0.76 16.22
N ILE A 157 12.79 1.03 16.42
CA ILE A 157 11.74 0.05 16.62
C ILE A 157 10.71 0.29 15.52
N TYR A 158 10.60 -0.65 14.59
CA TYR A 158 9.65 -0.61 13.49
C TYR A 158 8.39 -1.38 13.84
N ASN A 159 7.24 -0.92 13.34
CA ASN A 159 5.93 -1.53 13.57
C ASN A 159 5.68 -1.79 15.07
N ILE A 160 5.76 -0.73 15.88
CA ILE A 160 5.58 -0.78 17.34
C ILE A 160 4.21 -1.38 17.71
N THR A 161 3.18 -1.11 16.93
CA THR A 161 1.83 -1.66 17.15
C THR A 161 1.70 -3.13 16.78
N ASN A 162 2.75 -3.74 16.19
CA ASN A 162 2.79 -5.13 15.75
C ASN A 162 1.59 -5.49 14.85
N GLN A 163 1.31 -4.61 13.88
CA GLN A 163 0.26 -4.82 12.91
C GLN A 163 0.65 -5.95 11.93
N TYR A 164 -0.33 -6.73 11.48
CA TYR A 164 -0.16 -7.90 10.61
C TYR A 164 -1.06 -7.85 9.36
N ALA A 165 -1.32 -6.64 8.84
CA ALA A 165 -2.15 -6.46 7.66
C ALA A 165 -1.61 -7.25 6.46
N ALA A 166 -2.50 -7.87 5.69
CA ALA A 166 -2.14 -8.48 4.43
C ALA A 166 -1.82 -7.37 3.40
N GLU A 167 -0.57 -7.32 2.92
CA GLU A 167 -0.16 -6.35 1.90
C GLU A 167 -0.68 -6.74 0.51
N THR A 168 -0.80 -8.05 0.27
CA THR A 168 -1.42 -8.61 -0.93
C THR A 168 -2.20 -9.86 -0.56
N ILE A 169 -3.26 -10.12 -1.32
CA ILE A 169 -4.15 -11.27 -1.13
C ILE A 169 -4.46 -11.92 -2.48
N ASN A 170 -4.85 -13.18 -2.44
CA ASN A 170 -5.37 -13.86 -3.62
C ASN A 170 -6.83 -13.42 -3.90
N LYS A 171 -7.04 -12.77 -5.05
CA LYS A 171 -8.34 -12.27 -5.51
C LYS A 171 -9.11 -13.31 -6.34
N GLY A 172 -8.45 -14.39 -6.75
CA GLY A 172 -8.98 -15.42 -7.61
C GLY A 172 -9.89 -16.40 -6.87
N THR A 173 -10.96 -16.79 -7.55
CA THR A 173 -11.80 -17.91 -7.18
C THR A 173 -11.07 -19.19 -7.54
N GLY A 174 -10.68 -19.94 -6.53
CA GLY A 174 -9.98 -21.21 -6.71
C GLY A 174 -10.05 -22.04 -5.44
N LEU A 175 -9.78 -23.32 -5.60
CA LEU A 175 -9.57 -24.26 -4.51
C LEU A 175 -8.12 -24.74 -4.56
N SER A 176 -7.47 -24.79 -3.40
CA SER A 176 -6.21 -25.50 -3.21
C SER A 176 -6.45 -26.54 -2.12
N ALA A 177 -6.17 -27.81 -2.44
CA ALA A 177 -6.48 -28.96 -1.57
C ALA A 177 -7.93 -28.97 -1.04
N GLY A 178 -8.90 -28.56 -1.87
CA GLY A 178 -10.32 -28.53 -1.49
C GLY A 178 -10.76 -27.32 -0.65
N VAL A 179 -9.86 -26.38 -0.35
CA VAL A 179 -10.15 -25.17 0.43
C VAL A 179 -10.07 -23.93 -0.46
N SER A 180 -11.00 -22.98 -0.28
CA SER A 180 -11.00 -21.71 -1.00
C SER A 180 -9.69 -20.95 -0.80
N THR A 181 -9.05 -20.55 -1.90
CA THR A 181 -7.87 -19.68 -1.90
C THR A 181 -8.24 -18.21 -1.96
N PHE A 182 -9.53 -17.88 -2.12
CA PHE A 182 -9.97 -16.50 -2.14
C PHE A 182 -9.69 -15.83 -0.78
N GLN A 183 -9.11 -14.62 -0.80
CA GLN A 183 -8.70 -13.82 0.36
C GLN A 183 -7.57 -14.39 1.21
N THR A 184 -6.89 -15.45 0.76
CA THR A 184 -5.68 -15.90 1.45
C THR A 184 -4.56 -14.87 1.25
N PRO A 185 -3.88 -14.42 2.32
CA PRO A 185 -2.73 -13.51 2.19
C PRO A 185 -1.61 -14.11 1.35
N THR A 186 -1.04 -13.33 0.44
CA THR A 186 0.14 -13.68 -0.36
C THR A 186 1.39 -12.93 0.10
N ASN A 187 1.22 -11.78 0.75
CA ASN A 187 2.27 -11.09 1.49
C ASN A 187 1.70 -10.46 2.75
N ILE A 188 2.47 -10.47 3.82
CA ILE A 188 2.05 -9.96 5.13
C ILE A 188 3.05 -8.89 5.55
N LEU A 189 2.55 -7.81 6.15
CA LEU A 189 3.36 -6.74 6.69
C LEU A 189 4.42 -7.31 7.67
N GLY A 190 5.65 -6.79 7.55
CA GLY A 190 6.75 -7.20 8.41
C GLY A 190 6.41 -7.04 9.91
N PRO A 191 6.83 -7.99 10.76
CA PRO A 191 6.52 -7.93 12.19
C PRO A 191 7.23 -6.76 12.86
N ARG A 192 6.98 -6.56 14.16
CA ARG A 192 7.79 -5.65 14.96
C ARG A 192 9.26 -6.06 14.87
N THR A 193 10.11 -5.15 14.42
CA THR A 193 11.56 -5.38 14.33
C THR A 193 12.33 -4.28 15.04
N GLY A 194 13.45 -4.65 15.65
CA GLY A 194 14.37 -3.73 16.31
C GLY A 194 15.68 -3.65 15.53
N ARG A 195 16.25 -2.46 15.46
CA ARG A 195 17.61 -2.22 14.96
C ARG A 195 18.37 -1.40 15.97
N VAL A 196 19.62 -1.78 16.23
CA VAL A 196 20.54 -0.99 17.05
C VAL A 196 21.79 -0.70 16.26
N GLY A 197 22.40 0.45 16.51
CA GLY A 197 23.63 0.83 15.85
C GLY A 197 24.33 1.97 16.55
N PHE A 198 25.56 2.23 16.11
CA PHE A 198 26.36 3.33 16.61
C PHE A 198 27.13 3.99 15.46
N ARG A 199 27.52 5.25 15.66
CA ARG A 199 28.32 6.03 14.70
C ARG A 199 29.30 6.93 15.44
N PHE A 200 30.56 6.95 14.97
CA PHE A 200 31.55 7.94 15.37
C PHE A 200 31.41 9.21 14.52
N ILE A 201 31.61 10.35 15.16
CA ILE A 201 31.62 11.67 14.55
C ILE A 201 32.93 12.32 15.00
N TRP A 202 33.88 12.44 14.10
CA TRP A 202 35.19 13.08 14.32
C TRP A 202 35.19 14.49 13.72
#